data_AF-A0A5B8BNL7-F1
#
_entry.id   AF-A0A5B8BNL7-F1
#
_cell.length_a   1.000
_cell.length_b   1.000
_cell.length_c   1.000
_cell.angle_alpha   90.00
_cell.angle_beta   90.00
_cell.angle_gamma   90.00
#
_symmetry.space_group_name_H-M   'P 1'
#
loop_
_entity.id
_entity.type
_entity.pdbx_description
1 polymer ?
#
loop_
_entity_poly.entity_id
_entity_poly.type
_entity_poly.pdbx_seq_one_letter_code
_entity_poly.pdbx_strand_id
1 'polypeptide(L)'
;MGISLRANAAPYAAMVIDARTGEVLHSRNADTRLHPASLTKMMTLYVAFQAVEHGELSLDSKILISKKAAAEPPSKIGLKAGQRVALRYLIRAASVKSANDAATAIGEGISGSEAAFARRMNRTAAALGMSRTTFKNAHGLTESGHLSTASDMTKLGRHLFYDYPDYYNLFSRMSTSTMGKTVNNTNRRLLSAYKGADGIKTGYTRAAGFNLVASAERGNERIIATVFGGRSSASRNAKVAELLDLGFRRAPSRVAVRKPAKPAYTPNDNGPAPVMTAALESPTPAPKTGDGIYKGKTIRLQRAVAKSLRPRRRPGSEPAAPSTDVTDELLLAALSEEIDSAVAAVVSETDVDPKAEAAKLASITPATTLETEEQVAEALAELKEEPAAEEKTAKLTLASVSPVARPTLDDEPGEVRGSAGDLEMAVAEEPGTFTAAGGPAISPSLLPKPRPVRSARPAPEGVQLASAEAAPAAVAAAPARVQPEEPVVITRASTSGGKLWAISLGKYPSRFSAEKVLLKTALKEMETLDGSLRKVNNRKGGFEAIFVGLSADKAKLACARLEARGTTCTALEPGQG
;
A
#
# COMPACT_ATOMS: atom_id res chain seq x y z
N MET A 1 27.39 -9.89 -23.58
CA MET A 1 27.07 -9.90 -22.14
C MET A 1 25.58 -9.67 -21.94
N GLY A 2 24.80 -10.72 -21.71
CA GLY A 2 23.38 -10.60 -21.38
C GLY A 2 23.22 -10.23 -19.91
N ILE A 3 22.82 -8.99 -19.62
CA ILE A 3 22.44 -8.59 -18.27
C ILE A 3 21.12 -9.28 -17.97
N SER A 4 21.19 -10.36 -17.19
CA SER A 4 20.04 -10.97 -16.54
C SER A 4 19.39 -9.89 -15.66
N LEU A 5 18.26 -9.32 -16.11
CA LEU A 5 17.38 -8.48 -15.30
C LEU A 5 16.75 -9.38 -14.23
N ARG A 6 17.53 -9.71 -13.20
CA ARG A 6 16.95 -10.12 -11.91
C ARG A 6 15.96 -9.03 -11.54
N ALA A 7 14.69 -9.39 -11.38
CA ALA A 7 13.69 -8.48 -10.85
C ALA A 7 14.16 -8.02 -9.47
N ASN A 8 14.84 -6.87 -9.42
CA ASN A 8 15.35 -6.33 -8.17
C ASN A 8 14.14 -6.04 -7.29
N ALA A 9 14.01 -6.80 -6.20
CA ALA A 9 13.04 -6.51 -5.16
C ALA A 9 13.23 -5.05 -4.73
N ALA A 10 12.12 -4.33 -4.51
CA ALA A 10 12.20 -2.96 -4.01
C ALA A 10 13.11 -2.92 -2.77
N PRO A 11 14.04 -1.96 -2.70
CA PRO A 11 14.98 -1.90 -1.59
C PRO A 11 14.21 -1.70 -0.27
N TYR A 12 14.72 -2.34 0.78
CA TYR A 12 14.12 -2.26 2.09
C TYR A 12 14.22 -0.85 2.67
N ALA A 13 13.11 -0.36 3.20
CA ALA A 13 13.06 0.85 4.02
C ALA A 13 12.08 0.67 5.18
N ALA A 14 12.39 1.29 6.32
CA ALA A 14 11.55 1.23 7.51
C ALA A 14 11.69 2.46 8.40
N MET A 15 10.63 2.72 9.16
CA MET A 15 10.59 3.73 10.21
C MET A 15 9.70 3.27 11.35
N VAL A 16 10.09 3.59 12.58
CA VAL A 16 9.29 3.39 13.79
C VAL A 16 9.26 4.69 14.57
N ILE A 17 8.06 5.09 14.99
CA ILE A 17 7.88 6.27 15.84
C ILE A 17 7.05 5.93 17.08
N ASP A 18 7.27 6.71 18.14
CA ASP A 18 6.24 6.92 19.15
C ASP A 18 5.19 7.87 18.56
N ALA A 19 3.95 7.41 18.40
CA ALA A 19 2.89 8.23 17.81
C ALA A 19 2.53 9.43 18.70
N ARG A 20 2.73 9.34 20.02
CA ARG A 20 2.36 10.36 21.01
C ARG A 20 3.18 11.62 20.83
N THR A 21 4.50 11.45 20.73
CA THR A 21 5.46 12.56 20.59
C THR A 21 5.79 12.84 19.13
N GLY A 22 5.75 11.81 18.27
CA GLY A 22 6.31 11.84 16.92
C GLY A 22 7.82 11.59 16.88
N GLU A 23 8.41 11.16 17.99
CA GLU A 23 9.83 10.81 18.09
C GLU A 23 10.16 9.58 17.25
N VAL A 24 11.30 9.62 16.56
CA VAL A 24 11.79 8.52 15.73
C VAL A 24 12.58 7.55 16.59
N LEU A 25 12.06 6.33 16.75
CA LEU A 25 12.67 5.28 17.56
C LEU A 25 13.59 4.37 16.73
N HIS A 26 13.32 4.28 15.43
CA HIS A 26 14.13 3.56 14.45
C HIS A 26 13.90 4.11 13.05
N SER A 27 14.95 4.15 12.24
CA SER A 27 14.87 4.48 10.82
C SER A 27 15.93 3.73 10.03
N ARG A 28 15.56 3.22 8.87
CA ARG A 28 16.49 2.65 7.87
C ARG A 28 16.00 2.99 6.48
N ASN A 29 16.80 3.69 5.69
CA ASN A 29 16.44 4.14 4.33
C ASN A 29 15.08 4.87 4.29
N ALA A 30 14.71 5.55 5.38
CA ALA A 30 13.34 5.99 5.61
C ALA A 30 12.86 7.02 4.58
N ASP A 31 13.80 7.78 3.98
CA ASP A 31 13.56 8.82 2.98
C ASP A 31 13.83 8.36 1.53
N THR A 32 14.08 7.07 1.33
CA THR A 32 14.21 6.48 -0.01
C THR A 32 12.85 6.53 -0.72
N ARG A 33 12.84 7.07 -1.94
CA ARG A 33 11.62 7.19 -2.75
C ARG A 33 11.30 5.86 -3.42
N LEU A 34 10.18 5.26 -3.02
CA LEU A 34 9.74 3.93 -3.42
C LEU A 34 8.28 3.95 -3.81
N HIS A 35 7.86 2.97 -4.61
CA HIS A 35 6.45 2.82 -4.95
C HIS A 35 5.65 2.48 -3.67
N PRO A 36 4.66 3.31 -3.28
CA PRO A 36 3.86 3.07 -2.07
C PRO A 36 2.85 1.93 -2.23
N ALA A 37 2.57 1.52 -3.47
CA ALA A 37 1.46 0.61 -3.77
C ALA A 37 0.16 1.11 -3.10
N SER A 38 -0.68 0.19 -2.60
CA SER A 38 -1.94 0.53 -1.92
C SER A 38 -1.80 1.30 -0.60
N LEU A 39 -0.59 1.61 -0.09
CA LEU A 39 -0.45 2.60 0.99
C LEU A 39 -1.00 3.96 0.57
N THR A 40 -0.97 4.26 -0.74
CA THR A 40 -1.61 5.44 -1.35
C THR A 40 -3.05 5.67 -0.88
N LYS A 41 -3.82 4.60 -0.62
CA LYS A 41 -5.21 4.73 -0.18
C LYS A 41 -5.36 5.37 1.20
N MET A 42 -4.30 5.43 2.01
CA MET A 42 -4.30 6.24 3.23
C MET A 42 -4.52 7.71 2.90
N MET A 43 -3.87 8.24 1.86
CA MET A 43 -4.05 9.62 1.41
C MET A 43 -5.44 9.82 0.80
N THR A 44 -5.90 8.86 0.00
CA THR A 44 -7.25 8.89 -0.59
C THR A 44 -8.33 8.96 0.48
N LEU A 45 -8.19 8.17 1.56
CA LEU A 45 -9.11 8.20 2.69
C LEU A 45 -8.98 9.48 3.50
N TYR A 46 -7.76 9.97 3.73
CA TYR A 46 -7.52 11.23 4.41
C TYR A 46 -8.22 12.40 3.71
N VAL A 47 -8.07 12.51 2.38
CA VAL A 47 -8.76 13.51 1.56
C VAL A 47 -10.28 13.32 1.58
N ALA A 48 -10.77 12.06 1.58
CA ALA A 48 -12.20 11.80 1.70
C ALA A 48 -12.77 12.23 3.06
N PHE A 49 -12.02 12.06 4.15
CA PHE A 49 -12.43 12.52 5.47
C PHE A 49 -12.42 14.04 5.57
N GLN A 50 -11.43 14.72 4.99
CA GLN A 50 -11.44 16.18 4.83
C GLN A 50 -12.70 16.64 4.08
N ALA A 51 -13.02 16.01 2.96
CA ALA A 51 -14.20 16.39 2.17
C ALA A 51 -15.51 16.22 2.94
N VAL A 52 -15.60 15.20 3.81
CA VAL A 52 -16.77 14.99 4.66
C VAL A 52 -16.85 16.02 5.79
N GLU A 53 -15.73 16.26 6.47
CA GLU A 53 -15.63 17.25 7.56
C GLU A 53 -15.99 18.66 7.09
N HIS A 54 -15.57 19.04 5.88
CA HIS A 54 -15.83 20.36 5.30
C HIS A 54 -17.15 20.43 4.51
N GLY A 55 -17.97 19.37 4.53
CA GLY A 55 -19.29 19.38 3.91
C GLY A 55 -19.31 19.37 2.38
N GLU A 56 -18.19 19.08 1.71
CA GLU A 56 -18.18 18.87 0.25
C GLU A 56 -19.03 17.65 -0.14
N LEU A 57 -19.00 16.62 0.69
CA LEU A 57 -19.78 15.39 0.55
C LEU A 57 -20.25 14.92 1.93
N SER A 58 -21.35 14.18 1.99
CA SER A 58 -21.70 13.40 3.17
C SER A 58 -21.29 11.93 2.97
N LEU A 59 -21.25 11.15 4.05
CA LEU A 59 -21.08 9.70 3.98
C LEU A 59 -22.15 8.99 3.13
N ASP A 60 -23.29 9.66 2.92
CA ASP A 60 -24.44 9.14 2.20
C ASP A 60 -24.53 9.65 0.76
N SER A 61 -23.66 10.60 0.39
CA SER A 61 -23.52 11.10 -0.97
C SER A 61 -23.32 9.95 -1.95
N LYS A 62 -24.14 9.95 -3.00
CA LYS A 62 -24.21 8.91 -4.01
C LYS A 62 -23.22 9.20 -5.13
N ILE A 63 -22.08 8.52 -5.10
CA ILE A 63 -21.03 8.64 -6.11
C ILE A 63 -21.40 7.81 -7.34
N LEU A 64 -21.41 8.44 -8.51
CA LEU A 64 -21.57 7.78 -9.79
C LEU A 64 -20.29 7.02 -10.13
N ILE A 65 -20.40 5.72 -10.37
CA ILE A 65 -19.25 4.89 -10.73
C ILE A 65 -18.95 5.06 -12.21
N SER A 66 -17.77 5.58 -12.54
CA SER A 66 -17.32 5.71 -13.92
C SER A 66 -16.94 4.36 -14.55
N LYS A 67 -16.84 4.34 -15.88
CA LYS A 67 -16.27 3.17 -16.60
C LYS A 67 -14.83 2.89 -16.15
N LYS A 68 -14.05 3.94 -15.88
CA LYS A 68 -12.66 3.84 -15.43
C LYS A 68 -12.58 3.14 -14.07
N ALA A 69 -13.30 3.65 -13.06
CA ALA A 69 -13.34 3.06 -11.73
C ALA A 69 -13.77 1.59 -11.75
N ALA A 70 -14.80 1.23 -12.54
CA ALA A 70 -15.25 -0.15 -12.68
C ALA A 70 -14.20 -1.08 -13.36
N ALA A 71 -13.40 -0.52 -14.27
CA ALA A 71 -12.39 -1.24 -15.05
C ALA A 71 -11.09 -1.49 -14.27
N GLU A 72 -10.88 -0.86 -13.12
CA GLU A 72 -9.66 -1.05 -12.32
C GLU A 72 -9.34 -2.53 -12.06
N PRO A 73 -8.06 -2.94 -12.06
CA PRO A 73 -7.68 -4.29 -11.75
C PRO A 73 -7.89 -4.60 -10.25
N PRO A 74 -8.00 -5.88 -9.85
CA PRO A 74 -8.07 -6.27 -8.44
C PRO A 74 -6.81 -5.84 -7.64
N SER A 75 -6.87 -5.68 -6.31
CA SER A 75 -8.02 -5.88 -5.42
C SER A 75 -9.16 -4.89 -5.68
N LYS A 76 -10.40 -5.39 -5.75
CA LYS A 76 -11.61 -4.59 -6.04
C LYS A 76 -12.86 -5.24 -5.47
N ILE A 77 -13.99 -4.52 -5.41
CA ILE A 77 -15.29 -5.07 -4.95
C ILE A 77 -16.26 -5.35 -6.11
N GLY A 78 -15.88 -5.03 -7.34
CA GLY A 78 -16.65 -5.30 -8.54
C GLY A 78 -17.75 -4.26 -8.76
N LEU A 79 -17.41 -2.98 -8.60
CA LEU A 79 -18.32 -1.89 -8.93
C LEU A 79 -18.69 -1.93 -10.42
N LYS A 80 -19.95 -1.63 -10.73
CA LYS A 80 -20.47 -1.54 -12.11
C LYS A 80 -20.52 -0.10 -12.57
N ALA A 81 -20.08 0.18 -13.79
CA ALA A 81 -20.20 1.51 -14.37
C ALA A 81 -21.67 1.95 -14.43
N GLY A 82 -21.93 3.24 -14.17
CA GLY A 82 -23.27 3.83 -14.16
C GLY A 82 -24.06 3.63 -12.86
N GLN A 83 -23.66 2.70 -11.98
CA GLN A 83 -24.33 2.56 -10.69
C GLN A 83 -23.98 3.71 -9.74
N ARG A 84 -24.82 3.94 -8.74
CA ARG A 84 -24.61 4.96 -7.69
C ARG A 84 -24.37 4.30 -6.34
N VAL A 85 -23.24 4.60 -5.70
CA VAL A 85 -22.83 3.99 -4.42
C VAL A 85 -22.61 5.06 -3.37
N ALA A 86 -23.14 4.85 -2.16
CA ALA A 86 -22.89 5.77 -1.04
C ALA A 86 -21.41 5.77 -0.64
N LEU A 87 -20.85 6.95 -0.39
CA LEU A 87 -19.44 7.16 -0.04
C LEU A 87 -18.96 6.24 1.10
N ARG A 88 -19.78 6.03 2.14
CA ARG A 88 -19.48 5.14 3.27
C ARG A 88 -19.09 3.71 2.84
N TYR A 89 -19.69 3.17 1.78
CA TYR A 89 -19.39 1.83 1.30
C TYR A 89 -18.07 1.79 0.52
N LEU A 90 -17.77 2.85 -0.22
CA LEU A 90 -16.50 3.02 -0.92
C LEU A 90 -15.35 3.16 0.09
N ILE A 91 -15.53 3.99 1.13
CA ILE A 91 -14.57 4.17 2.24
C ILE A 91 -14.27 2.82 2.92
N ARG A 92 -15.31 2.04 3.27
CA ARG A 92 -15.15 0.70 3.85
C ARG A 92 -14.39 -0.25 2.92
N ALA A 93 -14.71 -0.23 1.63
CA ALA A 93 -14.06 -1.10 0.64
C ALA A 93 -12.57 -0.73 0.43
N ALA A 94 -12.25 0.56 0.36
CA ALA A 94 -10.90 1.07 0.19
C ALA A 94 -10.02 0.86 1.44
N SER A 95 -10.57 1.08 2.64
CA SER A 95 -9.86 0.86 3.92
C SER A 95 -9.60 -0.62 4.18
N VAL A 96 -10.64 -1.46 4.12
CA VAL A 96 -10.57 -2.87 4.55
C VAL A 96 -10.10 -3.80 3.42
N LYS A 97 -10.79 -3.81 2.27
CA LYS A 97 -10.43 -4.71 1.15
C LYS A 97 -9.31 -4.15 0.26
N SER A 98 -8.89 -2.90 0.50
CA SER A 98 -7.93 -2.21 -0.35
C SER A 98 -8.41 -2.08 -1.80
N ALA A 99 -9.72 -1.91 -2.00
CA ALA A 99 -10.36 -1.94 -3.31
C ALA A 99 -9.94 -0.74 -4.20
N ASN A 100 -9.42 -1.02 -5.40
CA ASN A 100 -8.95 -0.04 -6.37
C ASN A 100 -10.12 0.72 -6.99
N ASP A 101 -11.15 -0.01 -7.45
CA ASP A 101 -12.39 0.56 -7.99
C ASP A 101 -13.03 1.57 -7.04
N ALA A 102 -13.09 1.24 -5.75
CA ALA A 102 -13.61 2.15 -4.74
C ALA A 102 -12.73 3.40 -4.55
N ALA A 103 -11.40 3.27 -4.59
CA ALA A 103 -10.49 4.38 -4.42
C ALA A 103 -10.54 5.35 -5.62
N THR A 104 -10.55 4.83 -6.86
CA THR A 104 -10.75 5.64 -8.08
C THR A 104 -12.10 6.36 -8.02
N ALA A 105 -13.18 5.65 -7.65
CA ALA A 105 -14.50 6.26 -7.52
C ALA A 105 -14.56 7.36 -6.45
N ILE A 106 -13.91 7.18 -5.30
CA ILE A 106 -13.77 8.24 -4.27
C ILE A 106 -13.07 9.45 -4.87
N GLY A 107 -11.95 9.25 -5.57
CA GLY A 107 -11.17 10.35 -6.14
C GLY A 107 -11.94 11.13 -7.20
N GLU A 108 -12.58 10.43 -8.14
CA GLU A 108 -13.45 11.04 -9.15
C GLU A 108 -14.67 11.72 -8.52
N GLY A 109 -15.26 11.14 -7.47
CA GLY A 109 -16.40 11.71 -6.77
C GLY A 109 -16.09 13.01 -6.03
N ILE A 110 -14.85 13.18 -5.54
CA ILE A 110 -14.41 14.37 -4.80
C ILE A 110 -13.89 15.46 -5.75
N SER A 111 -13.12 15.09 -6.77
CA SER A 111 -12.39 16.05 -7.62
C SER A 111 -12.84 16.07 -9.07
N GLY A 112 -13.90 15.35 -9.42
CA GLY A 112 -14.44 15.24 -10.78
C GLY A 112 -13.62 14.35 -11.72
N SER A 113 -12.31 14.20 -11.47
CA SER A 113 -11.42 13.29 -12.21
C SER A 113 -10.29 12.79 -11.33
N GLU A 114 -9.71 11.64 -11.65
CA GLU A 114 -8.55 11.13 -10.92
C GLU A 114 -7.32 12.03 -11.04
N ALA A 115 -7.10 12.67 -12.19
CA ALA A 115 -5.98 13.59 -12.36
C ALA A 115 -6.11 14.82 -11.45
N ALA A 116 -7.33 15.37 -11.31
CA ALA A 116 -7.59 16.45 -10.36
C ALA A 116 -7.44 15.98 -8.91
N PHE A 117 -7.88 14.75 -8.62
CA PHE A 117 -7.71 14.15 -7.30
C PHE A 117 -6.24 13.97 -6.95
N ALA A 118 -5.40 13.49 -7.87
CA ALA A 118 -3.95 13.35 -7.67
C ALA A 118 -3.29 14.70 -7.35
N ARG A 119 -3.70 15.80 -8.00
CA ARG A 119 -3.22 17.16 -7.65
C ARG A 119 -3.62 17.54 -6.23
N ARG A 120 -4.87 17.27 -5.83
CA ARG A 120 -5.33 17.50 -4.45
C ARG A 120 -4.58 16.65 -3.43
N MET A 121 -4.32 15.38 -3.73
CA MET A 121 -3.50 14.49 -2.89
C MET A 121 -2.09 15.07 -2.70
N ASN A 122 -1.47 15.60 -3.76
CA ASN A 122 -0.14 16.20 -3.68
C ASN A 122 -0.10 17.51 -2.89
N ARG A 123 -1.11 18.38 -3.03
CA ARG A 123 -1.25 19.57 -2.16
C ARG A 123 -1.43 19.18 -0.70
N THR A 124 -2.27 18.18 -0.44
CA THR A 124 -2.48 17.64 0.91
C THR A 124 -1.19 17.04 1.48
N ALA A 125 -0.43 16.30 0.67
CA ALA A 125 0.87 15.78 1.04
C ALA A 125 1.86 16.89 1.42
N ALA A 126 1.92 17.97 0.64
CA ALA A 126 2.76 19.13 0.95
C ALA A 126 2.35 19.79 2.27
N ALA A 127 1.05 19.99 2.50
CA ALA A 127 0.53 20.56 3.74
C ALA A 127 0.79 19.68 4.98
N LEU A 128 0.93 18.36 4.80
CA LEU A 128 1.31 17.39 5.83
C LEU A 128 2.84 17.26 6.01
N GLY A 129 3.65 18.02 5.28
CA GLY A 129 5.12 17.91 5.32
C GLY A 129 5.67 16.63 4.69
N MET A 130 4.93 16.03 3.75
CA MET A 130 5.34 14.85 2.97
C MET A 130 6.10 15.27 1.70
N SER A 131 7.23 15.94 1.86
CA SER A 131 7.97 16.62 0.78
C SER A 131 8.59 15.68 -0.26
N ARG A 132 8.70 14.38 0.02
CA ARG A 132 9.32 13.38 -0.88
C ARG A 132 8.29 12.46 -1.54
N THR A 133 7.01 12.83 -1.44
CA THR A 133 5.88 12.06 -1.94
C THR A 133 5.27 12.68 -3.19
N THR A 134 4.89 11.83 -4.14
CA THR A 134 4.16 12.21 -5.35
C THR A 134 3.15 11.11 -5.68
N PHE A 135 1.88 11.48 -5.68
CA PHE A 135 0.75 10.64 -6.08
C PHE A 135 0.36 10.93 -7.54
N LYS A 136 0.12 9.87 -8.32
CA LYS A 136 -0.37 9.94 -9.70
C LYS A 136 -1.80 9.45 -9.85
N ASN A 137 -2.22 8.56 -8.96
CA ASN A 137 -3.56 7.96 -8.95
C ASN A 137 -4.07 7.74 -7.52
N ALA A 138 -5.37 7.43 -7.38
CA ALA A 138 -6.03 7.32 -6.07
C ALA A 138 -5.82 5.97 -5.38
N HIS A 139 -5.38 4.95 -6.11
CA HIS A 139 -5.34 3.57 -5.61
C HIS A 139 -3.92 3.05 -5.36
N GLY A 140 -2.91 3.65 -5.99
CA GLY A 140 -1.51 3.25 -5.89
C GLY A 140 -1.15 2.05 -6.75
N LEU A 141 -1.71 1.92 -7.96
CA LEU A 141 -1.12 1.01 -8.95
C LEU A 141 0.18 1.65 -9.44
N THR A 142 1.14 0.82 -9.82
CA THR A 142 2.47 1.28 -10.21
C THR A 142 2.38 2.18 -11.43
N GLU A 143 2.92 3.38 -11.31
CA GLU A 143 3.01 4.37 -12.37
C GLU A 143 4.33 5.15 -12.20
N SER A 144 4.91 5.59 -13.31
CA SER A 144 6.15 6.36 -13.28
C SER A 144 6.00 7.64 -12.46
N GLY A 145 6.93 7.88 -11.55
CA GLY A 145 6.89 9.02 -10.63
C GLY A 145 5.84 8.94 -9.51
N HIS A 146 5.07 7.84 -9.39
CA HIS A 146 4.21 7.58 -8.23
C HIS A 146 5.05 6.98 -7.10
N LEU A 147 5.61 7.84 -6.26
CA LEU A 147 6.61 7.48 -5.25
C LEU A 147 6.30 8.13 -3.90
N SER A 148 6.73 7.49 -2.82
CA SER A 148 6.63 7.99 -1.45
C SER A 148 7.82 7.46 -0.64
N THR A 149 7.92 7.83 0.62
CA THR A 149 8.94 7.31 1.54
C THR A 149 8.29 6.62 2.74
N ALA A 150 9.06 5.82 3.48
CA ALA A 150 8.61 5.25 4.76
C ALA A 150 8.36 6.36 5.80
N SER A 151 9.17 7.41 5.76
CA SER A 151 9.01 8.62 6.58
C SER A 151 7.66 9.29 6.35
N ASP A 152 7.34 9.60 5.10
CA ASP A 152 6.10 10.30 4.75
C ASP A 152 4.85 9.44 5.01
N MET A 153 4.91 8.14 4.74
CA MET A 153 3.79 7.23 5.04
C MET A 153 3.57 7.04 6.54
N THR A 154 4.62 7.14 7.36
CA THR A 154 4.52 7.12 8.82
C THR A 154 3.86 8.40 9.34
N LYS A 155 4.25 9.57 8.82
CA LYS A 155 3.58 10.85 9.12
C LYS A 155 2.09 10.79 8.77
N LEU A 156 1.75 10.30 7.58
CA LEU A 156 0.37 10.14 7.14
C LEU A 156 -0.43 9.20 8.05
N GLY A 157 0.16 8.08 8.48
CA GLY A 157 -0.46 7.17 9.45
C GLY A 157 -0.76 7.84 10.78
N ARG A 158 0.16 8.67 11.27
CA ARG A 158 -0.02 9.46 12.50
C ARG A 158 -1.13 10.49 12.36
N HIS A 159 -1.19 11.20 11.23
CA HIS A 159 -2.26 12.15 10.94
C HIS A 159 -3.62 11.49 10.82
N LEU A 160 -3.73 10.32 10.17
CA LEU A 160 -4.99 9.56 10.12
C LEU A 160 -5.52 9.24 11.52
N PHE A 161 -4.63 8.91 12.47
CA PHE A 161 -5.03 8.61 13.84
C PHE A 161 -5.50 9.86 14.60
N TYR A 162 -4.75 10.98 14.54
CA TYR A 162 -5.07 12.17 15.34
C TYR A 162 -6.10 13.10 14.71
N ASP A 163 -6.10 13.26 13.40
CA ASP A 163 -6.96 14.22 12.70
C ASP A 163 -8.37 13.64 12.46
N TYR A 164 -8.47 12.31 12.40
CA TYR A 164 -9.68 11.56 12.03
C TYR A 164 -9.93 10.31 12.92
N PRO A 165 -9.92 10.44 14.26
CA PRO A 165 -10.06 9.30 15.17
C PRO A 165 -11.39 8.55 14.97
N ASP A 166 -12.47 9.25 14.60
CA ASP A 166 -13.80 8.64 14.36
C ASP A 166 -13.80 7.63 13.20
N TYR A 167 -12.89 7.80 12.24
CA TYR A 167 -12.75 6.93 11.08
C TYR A 167 -11.63 5.90 11.22
N TYR A 168 -10.72 6.08 12.17
CA TYR A 168 -9.56 5.22 12.34
C TYR A 168 -9.96 3.77 12.66
N ASN A 169 -11.11 3.57 13.33
CA ASN A 169 -11.69 2.25 13.61
C ASN A 169 -11.96 1.38 12.36
N LEU A 170 -11.92 1.95 11.16
CA LEU A 170 -12.06 1.17 9.92
C LEU A 170 -10.84 0.28 9.69
N PHE A 171 -9.65 0.73 10.10
CA PHE A 171 -8.40 0.01 9.89
C PHE A 171 -8.19 -1.16 10.85
N SER A 172 -8.82 -1.11 12.04
CA SER A 172 -8.73 -2.14 13.07
C SER A 172 -9.68 -3.32 12.86
N ARG A 173 -10.70 -3.17 11.99
CA ARG A 173 -11.69 -4.23 11.73
C ARG A 173 -11.07 -5.43 11.02
N MET A 174 -11.43 -6.64 11.43
CA MET A 174 -11.06 -7.88 10.72
C MET A 174 -11.77 -8.04 9.36
N SER A 175 -13.00 -7.52 9.27
CA SER A 175 -13.82 -7.50 8.07
C SER A 175 -14.83 -6.36 8.12
N THR A 176 -15.49 -6.07 7.01
CA THR A 176 -16.60 -5.12 6.97
C THR A 176 -17.65 -5.55 5.95
N SER A 177 -18.90 -5.16 6.18
CA SER A 177 -19.94 -5.24 5.16
C SER A 177 -19.89 -3.99 4.27
N THR A 178 -19.83 -4.20 2.96
CA THR A 178 -19.94 -3.17 1.92
C THR A 178 -20.91 -3.64 0.84
N MET A 179 -21.94 -2.83 0.55
CA MET A 179 -22.98 -3.16 -0.42
C MET A 179 -23.58 -4.58 -0.25
N GLY A 180 -23.83 -4.99 1.00
CA GLY A 180 -24.39 -6.32 1.32
C GLY A 180 -23.41 -7.49 1.21
N LYS A 181 -22.12 -7.25 0.93
CA LYS A 181 -21.06 -8.27 0.88
C LYS A 181 -20.06 -8.06 2.01
N THR A 182 -19.69 -9.13 2.69
CA THR A 182 -18.59 -9.12 3.66
C THR A 182 -17.26 -9.19 2.93
N VAL A 183 -16.35 -8.26 3.25
CA VAL A 183 -14.98 -8.24 2.73
C VAL A 183 -13.99 -8.25 3.88
N ASN A 184 -12.91 -9.01 3.69
CA ASN A 184 -11.89 -9.19 4.73
C ASN A 184 -10.81 -8.11 4.66
N ASN A 185 -10.30 -7.71 5.83
CA ASN A 185 -9.19 -6.79 5.92
C ASN A 185 -7.92 -7.45 5.34
N THR A 186 -7.18 -6.70 4.53
CA THR A 186 -5.88 -7.15 4.00
C THR A 186 -4.83 -7.28 5.10
N ASN A 187 -4.97 -6.54 6.22
CA ASN A 187 -4.08 -6.59 7.38
C ASN A 187 -4.51 -7.61 8.45
N ARG A 188 -5.60 -8.38 8.24
CA ARG A 188 -6.22 -9.24 9.26
C ARG A 188 -5.25 -10.19 9.98
N ARG A 189 -4.21 -10.67 9.29
CA ARG A 189 -3.22 -11.58 9.88
C ARG A 189 -2.37 -10.89 10.96
N LEU A 190 -2.00 -9.62 10.76
CA LEU A 190 -1.29 -8.87 11.79
C LEU A 190 -2.25 -8.49 12.92
N LEU A 191 -3.45 -8.03 12.57
CA LEU A 191 -4.49 -7.66 13.54
C LEU A 191 -4.85 -8.81 14.48
N SER A 192 -4.92 -10.05 13.98
CA SER A 192 -5.19 -11.22 14.82
C SER A 192 -4.00 -11.69 15.64
N ALA A 193 -2.78 -11.53 15.12
CA ALA A 193 -1.59 -12.16 15.69
C ALA A 193 -0.81 -11.26 16.64
N TYR A 194 -0.92 -9.93 16.52
CA TYR A 194 -0.11 -8.99 17.28
C TYR A 194 -0.97 -8.22 18.29
N LYS A 195 -0.71 -8.45 19.59
CA LYS A 195 -1.44 -7.79 20.68
C LYS A 195 -1.36 -6.27 20.58
N GLY A 196 -2.53 -5.64 20.56
CA GLY A 196 -2.68 -4.19 20.47
C GLY A 196 -2.68 -3.63 19.05
N ALA A 197 -2.48 -4.45 18.01
CA ALA A 197 -2.50 -3.98 16.63
C ALA A 197 -3.89 -3.50 16.21
N ASP A 198 -3.96 -2.30 15.61
CA ASP A 198 -5.23 -1.66 15.24
C ASP A 198 -5.21 -0.96 13.88
N GLY A 199 -4.16 -1.18 13.08
CA GLY A 199 -4.04 -0.57 11.78
C GLY A 199 -2.70 -0.83 11.10
N ILE A 200 -2.35 -0.10 10.04
CA ILE A 200 -3.23 0.81 9.29
C ILE A 200 -3.49 0.22 7.92
N LYS A 201 -2.46 0.06 7.09
CA LYS A 201 -2.66 -0.29 5.68
C LYS A 201 -1.53 -1.12 5.09
N THR A 202 -1.89 -2.19 4.39
CA THR A 202 -0.97 -2.98 3.56
C THR A 202 -0.89 -2.45 2.12
N GLY A 203 0.24 -2.66 1.44
CA GLY A 203 0.40 -2.42 0.01
C GLY A 203 1.25 -3.50 -0.67
N TYR A 204 0.94 -3.84 -1.92
CA TYR A 204 1.77 -4.72 -2.74
C TYR A 204 1.59 -4.40 -4.22
N THR A 205 2.70 -4.32 -4.94
CA THR A 205 2.82 -4.52 -6.39
C THR A 205 4.15 -5.22 -6.64
N ARG A 206 4.37 -5.79 -7.84
CA ARG A 206 5.68 -6.37 -8.19
C ARG A 206 6.83 -5.38 -8.00
N ALA A 207 6.63 -4.12 -8.39
CA ALA A 207 7.64 -3.07 -8.29
C ALA A 207 7.85 -2.52 -6.86
N ALA A 208 6.84 -2.61 -5.99
CA ALA A 208 6.90 -2.07 -4.64
C ALA A 208 7.38 -3.09 -3.59
N GLY A 209 7.27 -4.39 -3.88
CA GLY A 209 7.35 -5.43 -2.86
C GLY A 209 6.17 -5.35 -1.89
N PHE A 210 6.30 -6.01 -0.73
CA PHE A 210 5.27 -6.04 0.31
C PHE A 210 5.48 -4.91 1.33
N ASN A 211 4.56 -3.96 1.36
CA ASN A 211 4.60 -2.78 2.23
C ASN A 211 3.53 -2.82 3.33
N LEU A 212 3.77 -2.17 4.47
CA LEU A 212 2.79 -1.99 5.54
C LEU A 212 3.13 -0.77 6.40
N VAL A 213 2.13 0.06 6.66
CA VAL A 213 2.11 0.95 7.82
C VAL A 213 1.22 0.29 8.88
N ALA A 214 1.79 -0.04 10.03
CA ALA A 214 1.09 -0.64 11.16
C ALA A 214 1.08 0.29 12.36
N SER A 215 0.06 0.16 13.21
CA SER A 215 0.05 0.76 14.53
C SER A 215 -0.41 -0.26 15.57
N ALA A 216 0.12 -0.11 16.78
CA ALA A 216 -0.31 -0.87 17.94
C ALA A 216 -0.31 -0.01 19.20
N GLU A 217 -1.20 -0.33 20.13
CA GLU A 217 -1.34 0.31 21.44
C GLU A 217 -1.18 -0.70 22.57
N ARG A 218 -0.41 -0.34 23.60
CA ARG A 218 -0.25 -1.10 24.86
C ARG A 218 -0.25 -0.12 26.02
N GLY A 219 -1.28 -0.17 26.87
CA GLY A 219 -1.45 0.82 27.93
C GLY A 219 -1.55 2.24 27.34
N ASN A 220 -0.67 3.13 27.77
CA ASN A 220 -0.62 4.51 27.26
C ASN A 220 0.40 4.70 26.12
N GLU A 221 1.01 3.64 25.61
CA GLU A 221 2.03 3.69 24.55
C GLU A 221 1.41 3.33 23.21
N ARG A 222 1.71 4.12 22.18
CA ARG A 222 1.27 3.87 20.82
C ARG A 222 2.44 3.98 19.85
N ILE A 223 2.70 2.90 19.14
CA ILE A 223 3.78 2.80 18.16
C ILE A 223 3.18 2.77 16.76
N ILE A 224 3.85 3.45 15.82
CA ILE A 224 3.61 3.27 14.38
C ILE A 224 4.90 2.75 13.75
N ALA A 225 4.80 1.64 13.02
CA ALA A 225 5.90 1.03 12.29
C ALA A 225 5.56 0.90 10.81
N THR A 226 6.44 1.39 9.96
CA THR A 226 6.31 1.34 8.50
C THR A 226 7.41 0.49 7.90
N VAL A 227 7.06 -0.39 6.97
CA VAL A 227 7.98 -1.21 6.18
C VAL A 227 7.64 -1.09 4.70
N PHE A 228 8.67 -0.91 3.88
CA PHE A 228 8.66 -1.00 2.43
C PHE A 228 9.58 -2.12 1.94
N GLY A 229 9.27 -2.70 0.78
CA GLY A 229 10.16 -3.66 0.12
C GLY A 229 10.26 -5.01 0.80
N GLY A 230 9.21 -5.45 1.51
CA GLY A 230 9.15 -6.81 2.04
C GLY A 230 9.18 -7.85 0.92
N ARG A 231 9.79 -9.01 1.16
CA ARG A 231 9.94 -10.10 0.17
C ARG A 231 8.68 -10.97 0.04
N SER A 232 7.93 -11.10 1.13
CA SER A 232 6.69 -11.88 1.21
C SER A 232 5.76 -11.27 2.26
N SER A 233 4.47 -11.62 2.22
CA SER A 233 3.52 -11.17 3.27
C SER A 233 3.93 -11.65 4.66
N ALA A 234 4.47 -12.87 4.78
CA ALA A 234 4.92 -13.44 6.05
C ALA A 234 6.16 -12.70 6.59
N SER A 235 7.21 -12.56 5.78
CA SER A 235 8.44 -11.85 6.18
C SER A 235 8.18 -10.38 6.52
N ARG A 236 7.29 -9.72 5.77
CA ARG A 236 6.83 -8.36 6.05
C ARG A 236 6.12 -8.26 7.40
N ASN A 237 5.19 -9.18 7.69
CA ASN A 237 4.50 -9.19 8.99
C ASN A 237 5.45 -9.45 10.16
N ALA A 238 6.36 -10.42 10.02
CA ALA A 238 7.36 -10.73 11.04
C ALA A 238 8.25 -9.51 11.32
N LYS A 239 8.74 -8.85 10.27
CA LYS A 239 9.56 -7.64 10.42
C LYS A 239 8.80 -6.48 11.06
N VAL A 240 7.52 -6.30 10.72
CA VAL A 240 6.68 -5.27 11.37
C VAL A 240 6.46 -5.59 12.85
N ALA A 241 6.21 -6.85 13.22
CA ALA A 241 6.08 -7.24 14.62
C ALA A 241 7.37 -6.95 15.42
N GLU A 242 8.53 -7.32 14.87
CA GLU A 242 9.84 -7.03 15.45
C GLU A 242 10.06 -5.52 15.66
N LEU A 243 9.67 -4.70 14.68
CA LEU A 243 9.80 -3.24 14.75
C LEU A 243 8.83 -2.61 15.76
N LEU A 244 7.61 -3.14 15.87
CA LEU A 244 6.65 -2.70 16.89
C LEU A 244 7.17 -3.04 18.30
N ASP A 245 7.71 -4.25 18.51
CA ASP A 245 8.30 -4.65 19.79
C ASP A 245 9.54 -3.82 20.13
N LEU A 246 10.37 -3.50 19.13
CA LEU A 246 11.46 -2.53 19.30
C LEU A 246 10.92 -1.15 19.72
N GLY A 247 9.83 -0.70 19.11
CA GLY A 247 9.17 0.56 19.47
C GLY A 247 8.72 0.57 20.93
N PHE A 248 8.00 -0.46 21.39
CA PHE A 248 7.55 -0.54 22.79
C PHE A 248 8.71 -0.67 23.78
N ARG A 249 9.82 -1.31 23.42
CA ARG A 249 11.01 -1.36 24.29
C ARG A 249 11.73 -0.02 24.40
N ARG A 250 11.68 0.82 23.36
CA ARG A 250 12.39 2.11 23.30
C ARG A 250 11.53 3.29 23.72
N ALA A 251 10.21 3.18 23.60
CA ALA A 251 9.32 4.27 23.91
C ALA A 251 9.32 4.54 25.43
N PRO A 252 9.50 5.80 25.85
CA PRO A 252 9.36 6.17 27.25
C PRO A 252 7.94 5.92 27.76
N SER A 253 7.81 5.40 28.98
CA SER A 253 6.52 4.99 29.55
C SER A 253 5.58 6.18 29.81
N ARG A 254 6.15 7.37 30.10
CA ARG A 254 5.42 8.61 30.38
C ARG A 254 5.97 9.75 29.53
N VAL A 255 5.12 10.30 28.68
CA VAL A 255 5.43 11.45 27.83
C VAL A 255 4.22 12.35 27.68
N ALA A 256 4.47 13.64 27.47
CA ALA A 256 3.44 14.56 27.02
C ALA A 256 3.05 14.22 25.57
N VAL A 257 1.75 14.05 25.32
CA VAL A 257 1.25 13.82 23.95
C VAL A 257 1.35 15.12 23.16
N ARG A 258 2.13 15.11 22.08
CA ARG A 258 2.29 16.23 21.15
C ARG A 258 1.56 15.92 19.86
N LYS A 259 0.24 16.13 19.83
CA LYS A 259 -0.57 15.89 18.64
C LYS A 259 -0.04 16.70 17.44
N PRO A 260 0.03 16.13 16.23
CA PRO A 260 0.37 16.92 15.05
C PRO A 260 -0.70 17.99 14.81
N ALA A 261 -0.31 19.15 14.31
CA ALA A 261 -1.25 20.16 13.88
C ALA A 261 -1.94 19.68 12.60
N LYS A 262 -3.27 19.78 12.56
CA LYS A 262 -4.04 19.44 11.35
C LYS A 262 -3.64 20.39 10.22
N PRO A 263 -3.35 19.90 9.00
CA PRO A 263 -2.94 20.75 7.89
C PRO A 263 -4.06 21.70 7.48
N ALA A 264 -3.67 22.83 6.88
CA ALA A 264 -4.63 23.75 6.28
C ALA A 264 -5.42 23.03 5.17
N TYR A 265 -6.74 23.22 5.19
CA TYR A 265 -7.62 22.65 4.20
C TYR A 265 -7.49 23.40 2.86
N THR A 266 -7.11 22.69 1.80
CA THR A 266 -7.03 23.24 0.44
C THR A 266 -8.02 22.50 -0.47
N PRO A 267 -9.15 23.12 -0.85
CA PRO A 267 -10.12 22.49 -1.74
C PRO A 267 -9.55 22.28 -3.16
N ASN A 268 -10.37 21.73 -4.06
CA ASN A 268 -10.01 21.64 -5.47
C ASN A 268 -9.79 23.05 -6.06
N ASP A 269 -8.86 23.18 -7.00
CA ASP A 269 -8.46 24.48 -7.60
C ASP A 269 -9.63 25.20 -8.31
N ASN A 270 -10.69 24.46 -8.66
CA ASN A 270 -11.86 24.96 -9.39
C ASN A 270 -13.12 25.09 -8.50
N GLY A 271 -12.97 25.16 -7.17
CA GLY A 271 -14.09 25.07 -6.22
C GLY A 271 -14.61 23.64 -6.06
N PRO A 272 -15.66 23.39 -5.25
CA PRO A 272 -16.29 22.07 -5.20
C PRO A 272 -16.71 21.71 -6.63
N ALA A 273 -16.20 20.60 -7.16
CA ALA A 273 -16.61 20.13 -8.47
C ALA A 273 -18.15 19.99 -8.46
N PRO A 274 -18.86 20.27 -9.57
CA PRO A 274 -20.27 19.94 -9.65
C PRO A 274 -20.38 18.45 -9.36
N VAL A 275 -20.86 18.14 -8.17
CA VAL A 275 -21.03 16.76 -7.74
C VAL A 275 -21.98 16.17 -8.79
N MET A 276 -21.62 15.06 -9.43
CA MET A 276 -22.57 14.31 -10.25
C MET A 276 -23.63 13.61 -9.38
N THR A 277 -24.05 14.25 -8.28
CA THR A 277 -25.34 14.04 -7.66
C THR A 277 -26.38 14.52 -8.66
N ALA A 278 -27.28 13.63 -9.05
CA ALA A 278 -28.58 14.14 -9.45
C ALA A 278 -29.09 14.94 -8.24
N ALA A 279 -29.40 16.22 -8.45
CA ALA A 279 -30.29 16.90 -7.56
C ALA A 279 -31.51 15.97 -7.42
N LEU A 280 -31.81 15.54 -6.20
CA LEU A 280 -33.21 15.31 -5.88
C LEU A 280 -33.87 16.64 -6.23
N GLU A 281 -34.84 16.61 -7.13
CA GLU A 281 -35.62 17.78 -7.50
C GLU A 281 -35.92 18.58 -6.24
N SER A 282 -35.36 19.79 -6.18
CA SER A 282 -35.79 20.77 -5.20
C SER A 282 -37.29 20.91 -5.34
N PRO A 283 -38.08 20.98 -4.24
CA PRO A 283 -39.48 21.29 -4.36
C PRO A 283 -39.60 22.63 -5.12
N THR A 284 -40.46 22.61 -6.12
CA THR A 284 -40.71 23.69 -7.08
C THR A 284 -40.76 25.05 -6.36
N PRO A 285 -40.12 26.11 -6.88
CA PRO A 285 -40.25 27.44 -6.30
C PRO A 285 -41.72 27.85 -6.37
N ALA A 286 -42.31 28.19 -5.21
CA ALA A 286 -43.62 28.83 -5.17
C ALA A 286 -43.60 30.11 -6.05
N PRO A 287 -44.71 30.44 -6.72
CA PRO A 287 -44.75 31.53 -7.69
C PRO A 287 -44.47 32.87 -6.99
N LYS A 288 -43.59 33.66 -7.62
CA LYS A 288 -43.27 35.03 -7.21
C LYS A 288 -44.51 35.92 -7.43
N THR A 289 -45.12 36.35 -6.33
CA THR A 289 -45.87 37.61 -6.31
C THR A 289 -44.95 38.68 -5.70
N GLY A 290 -45.07 39.88 -6.25
CA GLY A 290 -44.08 40.96 -6.17
C GLY A 290 -43.79 41.52 -4.78
N ASP A 291 -42.79 42.38 -4.79
CA ASP A 291 -42.32 43.27 -3.73
C ASP A 291 -41.30 42.66 -2.77
N GLY A 292 -40.03 42.80 -3.18
CA GLY A 292 -38.88 42.44 -2.40
C GLY A 292 -38.74 43.30 -1.14
N ILE A 293 -38.73 42.62 0.02
CA ILE A 293 -38.02 42.97 1.25
C ILE A 293 -37.87 41.64 2.02
N TYR A 294 -36.65 41.09 2.10
CA TYR A 294 -36.36 39.94 2.95
C TYR A 294 -36.12 40.43 4.39
N LYS A 295 -37.17 40.56 5.20
CA LYS A 295 -37.04 40.64 6.66
C LYS A 295 -36.83 39.22 7.21
N GLY A 296 -35.60 38.90 7.59
CA GLY A 296 -35.28 37.66 8.29
C GLY A 296 -36.05 37.57 9.62
N LYS A 297 -37.06 36.71 9.70
CA LYS A 297 -37.68 36.31 10.97
C LYS A 297 -36.82 35.23 11.63
N THR A 298 -36.14 35.60 12.70
CA THR A 298 -35.52 34.64 13.63
C THR A 298 -36.61 33.87 14.36
N ILE A 299 -36.84 32.61 13.98
CA ILE A 299 -37.73 31.72 14.73
C ILE A 299 -36.94 31.14 15.91
N ARG A 300 -37.15 31.67 17.12
CA ARG A 300 -36.71 31.03 18.36
C ARG A 300 -37.59 29.81 18.60
N LEU A 301 -37.03 28.62 18.44
CA LEU A 301 -37.69 27.36 18.79
C LEU A 301 -37.62 27.17 20.32
N GLN A 302 -38.54 27.79 21.05
CA GLN A 302 -38.81 27.44 22.45
C GLN A 302 -39.63 26.14 22.45
N ARG A 303 -38.96 24.99 22.57
CA ARG A 303 -39.64 23.72 22.86
C ARG A 303 -39.00 23.09 24.08
N ALA A 304 -39.57 23.39 25.24
CA ALA A 304 -39.28 22.67 26.47
C ALA A 304 -39.68 21.20 26.29
N VAL A 305 -38.71 20.29 26.39
CA VAL A 305 -38.96 18.84 26.36
C VAL A 305 -39.50 18.44 27.73
N ALA A 306 -40.82 18.34 27.88
CA ALA A 306 -41.47 18.04 29.16
C ALA A 306 -41.44 16.56 29.59
N LYS A 307 -40.79 15.65 28.82
CA LYS A 307 -40.65 14.24 29.20
C LYS A 307 -39.53 13.55 28.42
N SER A 308 -38.45 13.17 29.10
CA SER A 308 -37.48 12.22 28.57
C SER A 308 -38.04 10.79 28.69
N LEU A 309 -38.28 10.10 27.58
CA LEU A 309 -38.59 8.68 27.63
C LEU A 309 -37.31 7.91 27.97
N ARG A 310 -37.18 7.47 29.22
CA ARG A 310 -36.13 6.53 29.62
C ARG A 310 -36.38 5.16 28.96
N PRO A 311 -35.35 4.45 28.48
CA PRO A 311 -35.51 3.11 27.96
C PRO A 311 -36.10 2.17 29.02
N ARG A 312 -37.21 1.49 28.71
CA ARG A 312 -37.77 0.43 29.57
C ARG A 312 -36.94 -0.84 29.39
N ARG A 313 -36.55 -1.45 30.51
CA ARG A 313 -35.91 -2.79 30.55
C ARG A 313 -36.90 -3.83 30.01
N ARG A 314 -36.43 -4.74 29.16
CA ARG A 314 -37.19 -5.89 28.67
C ARG A 314 -37.55 -6.81 29.86
N PRO A 315 -38.82 -7.20 30.05
CA PRO A 315 -39.19 -8.20 31.07
C PRO A 315 -38.80 -9.61 30.63
N GLY A 316 -38.22 -10.37 31.56
CA GLY A 316 -38.36 -11.83 31.70
C GLY A 316 -37.69 -12.74 30.66
N SER A 317 -36.54 -13.29 31.05
CA SER A 317 -36.28 -14.73 30.92
C SER A 317 -35.46 -15.14 32.13
N GLU A 318 -36.07 -15.88 33.05
CA GLU A 318 -35.39 -16.53 34.17
C GLU A 318 -34.29 -17.48 33.67
N PRO A 319 -33.23 -17.70 34.48
CA PRO A 319 -32.13 -18.56 34.09
C PRO A 319 -32.55 -20.04 34.20
N ALA A 320 -32.49 -20.76 33.10
CA ALA A 320 -32.49 -22.22 33.14
C ALA A 320 -31.20 -22.71 33.82
N ALA A 321 -31.37 -23.62 34.78
CA ALA A 321 -30.31 -24.36 35.46
C ALA A 321 -29.48 -25.22 34.47
N PRO A 322 -28.28 -25.69 34.84
CA PRO A 322 -27.28 -26.13 33.89
C PRO A 322 -27.60 -27.53 33.36
N SER A 323 -27.78 -27.65 32.05
CA SER A 323 -27.69 -28.94 31.37
C SER A 323 -26.22 -29.27 31.16
N THR A 324 -25.81 -30.39 31.75
CA THR A 324 -24.53 -31.07 31.60
C THR A 324 -24.29 -31.42 30.13
N ASP A 325 -23.34 -30.75 29.49
CA ASP A 325 -22.79 -31.20 28.22
C ASP A 325 -21.28 -30.98 28.21
N VAL A 326 -20.59 -32.14 28.27
CA VAL A 326 -19.25 -32.48 27.79
C VAL A 326 -18.19 -31.37 27.86
N THR A 327 -17.30 -31.50 28.84
CA THR A 327 -16.13 -30.65 29.04
C THR A 327 -15.27 -30.55 27.78
N ASP A 328 -14.92 -29.32 27.38
CA ASP A 328 -13.96 -28.95 26.32
C ASP A 328 -12.59 -29.66 26.46
N GLU A 329 -12.31 -30.25 27.62
CA GLU A 329 -11.12 -31.04 27.93
C GLU A 329 -11.08 -32.38 27.17
N LEU A 330 -12.24 -33.00 26.87
CA LEU A 330 -12.31 -34.23 26.09
C LEU A 330 -12.09 -33.98 24.58
N LEU A 331 -12.46 -32.79 24.10
CA LEU A 331 -12.27 -32.39 22.71
C LEU A 331 -10.84 -31.93 22.42
N LEU A 332 -10.16 -31.33 23.41
CA LEU A 332 -8.75 -30.98 23.34
C LEU A 332 -7.83 -32.21 23.46
N ALA A 333 -8.20 -33.21 24.26
CA ALA A 333 -7.45 -34.47 24.36
C ALA A 333 -7.55 -35.33 23.08
N ALA A 334 -8.72 -35.37 22.44
CA ALA A 334 -8.89 -36.09 21.17
C ALA A 334 -8.11 -35.46 19.99
N LEU A 335 -7.85 -34.15 20.05
CA LEU A 335 -7.08 -33.43 19.03
C LEU A 335 -5.56 -33.52 19.22
N SER A 336 -5.09 -33.84 20.43
CA SER A 336 -3.65 -34.10 20.66
C SER A 336 -3.23 -35.51 20.22
N GLU A 337 -4.07 -36.52 20.40
CA GLU A 337 -3.76 -37.90 19.95
C GLU A 337 -3.70 -38.03 18.42
N GLU A 338 -4.51 -37.27 17.68
CA GLU A 338 -4.43 -37.24 16.20
C GLU A 338 -3.18 -36.52 15.67
N ILE A 339 -2.61 -35.58 16.43
CA ILE A 339 -1.38 -34.87 16.04
C ILE A 339 -0.15 -35.74 16.31
N ASP A 340 -0.09 -36.45 17.44
CA ASP A 340 1.02 -37.34 17.75
C ASP A 340 1.02 -38.60 16.86
N SER A 341 -0.16 -39.11 16.49
CA SER A 341 -0.29 -40.18 15.49
C SER A 341 0.17 -39.74 14.09
N ALA A 342 -0.16 -38.51 13.68
CA ALA A 342 0.28 -37.96 12.39
C ALA A 342 1.78 -37.62 12.36
N VAL A 343 2.38 -37.26 13.50
CA VAL A 343 3.84 -37.03 13.60
C VAL A 343 4.59 -38.36 13.64
N ALA A 344 4.08 -39.38 14.33
CA ALA A 344 4.67 -40.73 14.33
C ALA A 344 4.64 -41.40 12.94
N ALA A 345 3.57 -41.19 12.15
CA ALA A 345 3.46 -41.70 10.78
C ALA A 345 4.42 -41.01 9.79
N VAL A 346 4.82 -39.77 10.05
CA VAL A 346 5.80 -39.03 9.23
C VAL A 346 7.24 -39.35 9.67
N VAL A 347 7.46 -39.69 10.94
CA VAL A 347 8.78 -40.12 11.45
C VAL A 347 9.09 -41.57 11.07
N SER A 348 8.09 -42.43 10.84
CA SER A 348 8.31 -43.80 10.33
C SER A 348 8.63 -43.89 8.83
N GLU A 349 8.54 -42.79 8.07
CA GLU A 349 8.91 -42.76 6.64
C GLU A 349 10.29 -42.14 6.36
N THR A 350 11.07 -41.81 7.39
CA THR A 350 12.46 -41.35 7.21
C THR A 350 13.41 -42.00 8.20
N ASP A 351 13.54 -43.33 8.14
CA ASP A 351 14.74 -44.04 8.56
C ASP A 351 15.41 -44.61 7.32
N VAL A 352 16.37 -43.86 6.76
CA VAL A 352 17.29 -44.36 5.74
C VAL A 352 18.68 -44.37 6.35
N ASP A 353 19.14 -45.59 6.60
CA ASP A 353 20.47 -45.97 7.07
C ASP A 353 21.55 -45.47 6.09
N PRO A 354 22.55 -44.67 6.52
CA PRO A 354 23.54 -44.06 5.63
C PRO A 354 24.58 -45.04 5.06
N LYS A 355 24.37 -46.35 5.21
CA LYS A 355 25.25 -47.39 4.65
C LYS A 355 24.66 -48.19 3.48
N ALA A 356 23.44 -47.88 3.03
CA ALA A 356 22.75 -48.64 1.98
C ALA A 356 22.71 -47.98 0.59
N GLU A 357 23.17 -46.73 0.44
CA GLU A 357 23.22 -46.01 -0.85
C GLU A 357 24.62 -46.03 -1.51
N ALA A 358 25.41 -47.07 -1.23
CA ALA A 358 26.66 -47.37 -1.95
C ALA A 358 26.60 -48.70 -2.72
N ALA A 359 25.45 -49.39 -2.74
CA ALA A 359 25.33 -50.76 -3.24
C ALA A 359 24.24 -50.99 -4.30
N LYS A 360 23.64 -49.93 -4.90
CA LYS A 360 22.55 -50.09 -5.90
C LYS A 360 22.71 -49.27 -7.18
N LEU A 361 23.96 -49.09 -7.62
CA LEU A 361 24.30 -48.72 -9.00
C LEU A 361 25.35 -49.65 -9.63
N ALA A 362 25.42 -50.90 -9.14
CA ALA A 362 26.28 -51.95 -9.68
C ALA A 362 25.47 -53.23 -9.91
N SER A 363 24.62 -53.24 -10.95
CA SER A 363 24.13 -54.49 -11.55
C SER A 363 23.44 -54.23 -12.90
N ILE A 364 24.22 -53.84 -13.91
CA ILE A 364 23.90 -54.10 -15.33
C ILE A 364 25.20 -54.56 -16.00
N THR A 365 25.31 -55.85 -16.27
CA THR A 365 26.28 -56.52 -17.18
C THR A 365 25.60 -57.77 -17.76
N PRO A 366 26.09 -58.44 -18.84
CA PRO A 366 27.39 -58.34 -19.55
C PRO A 366 27.22 -58.14 -21.09
N ALA A 367 28.20 -58.04 -22.01
CA ALA A 367 29.57 -58.55 -22.17
C ALA A 367 30.35 -57.56 -23.09
N THR A 368 31.68 -57.47 -23.19
CA THR A 368 32.69 -58.51 -23.51
C THR A 368 34.11 -57.96 -23.21
N THR A 369 34.84 -58.67 -22.35
CA THR A 369 36.28 -59.06 -22.35
C THR A 369 37.46 -58.17 -22.83
N LEU A 370 38.57 -58.32 -22.07
CA LEU A 370 40.03 -58.09 -22.30
C LEU A 370 40.56 -56.72 -21.79
N GLU A 371 41.24 -56.64 -20.63
CA GLU A 371 42.69 -56.93 -20.39
C GLU A 371 43.59 -56.02 -21.27
N THR A 372 44.54 -55.20 -20.81
CA THR A 372 45.57 -55.31 -19.74
C THR A 372 46.13 -53.92 -19.34
N GLU A 373 46.93 -53.93 -18.27
CA GLU A 373 47.63 -52.83 -17.58
C GLU A 373 48.77 -52.18 -18.38
N GLU A 374 48.51 -51.15 -19.19
CA GLU A 374 49.60 -50.33 -19.77
C GLU A 374 49.28 -48.83 -19.93
N GLN A 375 48.29 -48.27 -19.20
CA GLN A 375 47.93 -46.84 -19.35
C GLN A 375 47.62 -46.10 -18.04
N VAL A 376 47.94 -46.66 -16.87
CA VAL A 376 47.82 -45.94 -15.58
C VAL A 376 49.14 -45.25 -15.19
N ALA A 377 50.22 -45.45 -15.96
CA ALA A 377 51.54 -44.88 -15.72
C ALA A 377 51.73 -43.44 -16.25
N GLU A 378 50.76 -42.86 -16.97
CA GLU A 378 50.93 -41.53 -17.62
C GLU A 378 50.05 -40.42 -17.02
N ALA A 379 49.25 -40.70 -15.98
CA ALA A 379 48.37 -39.70 -15.38
C ALA A 379 48.72 -39.31 -13.92
N LEU A 380 49.74 -39.94 -13.32
CA LEU A 380 50.10 -39.76 -11.90
C LEU A 380 51.54 -39.30 -11.64
N ALA A 381 52.26 -38.91 -12.68
CA ALA A 381 53.60 -38.33 -12.58
C ALA A 381 53.64 -36.91 -13.15
N GLU A 382 52.98 -35.96 -12.49
CA GLU A 382 53.31 -34.53 -12.62
C GLU A 382 52.67 -33.70 -11.48
N LEU A 383 53.11 -33.99 -10.26
CA LEU A 383 53.10 -32.99 -9.20
C LEU A 383 54.47 -32.99 -8.51
N LYS A 384 55.13 -31.83 -8.66
CA LYS A 384 56.27 -31.27 -7.89
C LYS A 384 57.66 -31.47 -8.47
N GLU A 385 58.26 -30.36 -8.90
CA GLU A 385 59.49 -29.79 -8.31
C GLU A 385 59.69 -28.32 -8.74
N GLU A 386 60.09 -27.46 -7.80
CA GLU A 386 60.58 -26.08 -8.05
C GLU A 386 62.03 -26.10 -8.55
N PRO A 387 62.54 -25.00 -9.13
CA PRO A 387 63.44 -24.16 -8.30
C PRO A 387 63.32 -22.63 -8.53
N ALA A 388 64.10 -21.93 -7.71
CA ALA A 388 64.05 -20.51 -7.32
C ALA A 388 64.47 -19.43 -8.35
N ALA A 389 64.14 -18.18 -7.95
CA ALA A 389 64.79 -16.88 -8.19
C ALA A 389 64.39 -16.03 -9.44
N GLU A 390 63.67 -14.91 -9.22
CA GLU A 390 64.21 -13.52 -9.21
C GLU A 390 63.07 -12.47 -9.18
N GLU A 391 63.21 -11.48 -8.29
CA GLU A 391 62.33 -10.32 -8.14
C GLU A 391 62.44 -9.35 -9.32
N LYS A 392 61.30 -8.94 -9.91
CA LYS A 392 61.16 -7.59 -10.51
C LYS A 392 59.79 -6.99 -10.23
N THR A 393 59.84 -5.92 -9.45
CA THR A 393 58.78 -4.96 -9.16
C THR A 393 58.24 -4.27 -10.42
N ALA A 394 56.92 -4.09 -10.50
CA ALA A 394 56.30 -3.08 -11.37
C ALA A 394 55.20 -2.32 -10.62
N LYS A 395 55.53 -1.09 -10.24
CA LYS A 395 54.62 -0.03 -9.78
C LYS A 395 53.80 0.49 -10.97
N LEU A 396 52.50 0.72 -10.79
CA LEU A 396 51.77 1.70 -11.60
C LEU A 396 51.09 2.73 -10.69
N THR A 397 51.72 3.90 -10.74
CA THR A 397 51.37 5.26 -10.34
C THR A 397 49.90 5.66 -10.27
N LEU A 398 49.53 6.28 -9.13
CA LEU A 398 48.46 7.28 -9.00
C LEU A 398 49.11 8.67 -9.08
N ALA A 399 48.68 9.48 -10.05
CA ALA A 399 49.19 10.82 -10.27
C ALA A 399 48.58 11.83 -9.27
N SER A 400 49.47 12.57 -8.61
CA SER A 400 49.19 13.74 -7.79
C SER A 400 48.98 14.99 -8.66
N VAL A 401 47.99 15.81 -8.30
CA VAL A 401 47.79 17.14 -8.87
C VAL A 401 47.85 18.14 -7.71
N SER A 402 48.94 18.91 -7.66
CA SER A 402 49.08 20.12 -6.85
C SER A 402 48.45 21.32 -7.58
N PRO A 403 47.72 22.21 -6.91
CA PRO A 403 47.35 23.50 -7.49
C PRO A 403 48.43 24.56 -7.27
N VAL A 404 48.62 25.33 -8.34
CA VAL A 404 49.52 26.47 -8.55
C VAL A 404 49.08 27.70 -7.75
N ALA A 405 50.07 28.47 -7.31
CA ALA A 405 49.96 29.74 -6.58
C ALA A 405 49.38 30.90 -7.41
N ARG A 406 48.78 31.88 -6.71
CA ARG A 406 48.51 33.26 -7.19
C ARG A 406 49.38 34.26 -6.40
N PRO A 407 49.70 35.43 -6.98
CA PRO A 407 50.83 36.26 -6.57
C PRO A 407 50.51 37.22 -5.41
N THR A 408 51.60 37.63 -4.77
CA THR A 408 51.77 38.60 -3.70
C THR A 408 51.64 40.05 -4.18
N LEU A 409 51.28 40.93 -3.25
CA LEU A 409 51.60 42.36 -3.25
C LEU A 409 52.04 42.71 -1.82
N ASP A 410 53.32 43.01 -1.68
CA ASP A 410 53.94 43.61 -0.49
C ASP A 410 54.00 45.13 -0.68
N ASP A 411 53.80 45.90 0.39
CA ASP A 411 54.69 47.03 0.74
C ASP A 411 54.46 47.45 2.21
N GLU A 412 55.57 47.44 2.94
CA GLU A 412 55.88 47.79 4.35
C GLU A 412 56.00 49.34 4.54
N PRO A 413 56.51 49.93 5.67
CA PRO A 413 56.93 49.37 6.98
C PRO A 413 56.43 50.16 8.22
N GLY A 414 56.73 49.65 9.42
CA GLY A 414 57.16 50.53 10.52
C GLY A 414 56.81 50.18 11.97
N GLU A 415 57.74 49.46 12.63
CA GLU A 415 58.25 49.77 13.99
C GLU A 415 57.63 49.14 15.27
N VAL A 416 58.12 47.93 15.60
CA VAL A 416 58.98 47.57 16.75
C VAL A 416 58.57 47.91 18.21
N ARG A 417 58.58 46.83 19.04
CA ARG A 417 58.75 46.70 20.52
C ARG A 417 57.59 47.20 21.39
N GLY A 418 57.12 46.46 22.40
CA GLY A 418 57.55 45.23 23.05
C GLY A 418 56.93 45.14 24.46
N SER A 419 57.13 44.00 25.12
CA SER A 419 56.83 43.69 26.54
C SER A 419 55.36 43.40 26.86
N ALA A 420 54.95 42.14 27.04
CA ALA A 420 55.25 41.18 28.13
C ALA A 420 54.54 41.51 29.45
N GLY A 421 53.91 40.49 30.02
CA GLY A 421 53.10 40.48 31.25
C GLY A 421 51.85 39.61 31.02
N ASP A 422 51.98 38.29 30.89
CA ASP A 422 52.10 37.27 31.96
C ASP A 422 50.76 36.86 32.59
N LEU A 423 50.64 35.52 32.65
CA LEU A 423 49.86 34.68 33.58
C LEU A 423 48.32 34.67 33.37
N GLU A 424 47.79 33.56 32.84
CA GLU A 424 47.31 32.37 33.60
C GLU A 424 46.21 32.73 34.61
N MET A 425 45.19 31.93 34.93
CA MET A 425 44.53 30.72 34.43
C MET A 425 43.54 30.39 35.58
N ALA A 426 42.41 29.75 35.24
CA ALA A 426 41.54 28.97 36.14
C ALA A 426 40.49 29.76 36.98
N VAL A 427 39.17 29.54 36.75
CA VAL A 427 38.28 28.55 37.42
C VAL A 427 37.81 29.07 38.80
N ALA A 428 36.56 29.01 39.28
CA ALA A 428 35.22 28.72 38.78
C ALA A 428 34.24 29.05 39.95
N GLU A 429 32.95 28.88 39.67
CA GLU A 429 31.83 28.63 40.60
C GLU A 429 31.00 29.79 41.19
N GLU A 430 29.69 29.63 41.01
CA GLU A 430 28.50 30.35 41.52
C GLU A 430 28.21 29.98 43.02
N PRO A 431 27.03 30.19 43.68
CA PRO A 431 25.75 30.88 43.36
C PRO A 431 25.08 31.69 44.52
N GLY A 432 23.91 32.29 44.25
CA GLY A 432 22.84 32.64 45.22
C GLY A 432 22.53 34.15 45.32
N THR A 433 21.31 34.67 45.58
CA THR A 433 19.97 34.13 45.88
C THR A 433 18.99 35.34 45.98
N PHE A 434 17.71 35.11 45.62
CA PHE A 434 16.46 35.65 46.23
C PHE A 434 15.87 37.09 46.01
N THR A 435 14.67 37.08 45.40
CA THR A 435 13.36 37.73 45.75
C THR A 435 13.01 39.24 45.56
N ALA A 436 12.05 39.45 44.63
CA ALA A 436 10.69 40.05 44.74
C ALA A 436 10.39 41.33 45.56
N ALA A 437 9.79 42.36 44.92
CA ALA A 437 8.39 42.83 45.11
C ALA A 437 8.10 44.25 44.54
N GLY A 438 6.93 44.44 43.91
CA GLY A 438 6.08 45.65 44.02
C GLY A 438 6.32 46.86 43.09
N GLY A 439 5.34 47.18 42.23
CA GLY A 439 5.27 48.41 41.41
C GLY A 439 4.85 49.69 42.17
N PRO A 440 4.68 50.83 41.47
CA PRO A 440 3.36 51.14 40.90
C PRO A 440 3.37 51.80 39.50
N ALA A 441 2.16 51.95 38.93
CA ALA A 441 1.83 52.34 37.56
C ALA A 441 1.51 53.84 37.39
N ILE A 442 1.79 54.44 36.21
CA ILE A 442 0.94 55.41 35.47
C ILE A 442 1.25 55.39 33.94
N SER A 443 0.29 54.91 33.13
CA SER A 443 -0.23 55.31 31.78
C SER A 443 0.62 55.69 30.53
N PRO A 444 0.03 55.58 29.30
CA PRO A 444 0.70 55.07 28.10
C PRO A 444 0.71 56.00 26.86
N SER A 445 1.56 55.72 25.85
CA SER A 445 1.34 56.10 24.44
C SER A 445 2.35 55.45 23.48
N LEU A 446 1.88 55.24 22.23
CA LEU A 446 2.61 54.95 20.98
C LEU A 446 2.57 53.50 20.44
N LEU A 447 1.51 53.23 19.68
CA LEU A 447 1.44 52.24 18.59
C LEU A 447 1.73 52.94 17.24
N PRO A 448 2.51 52.36 16.32
CA PRO A 448 2.62 52.85 14.94
C PRO A 448 1.56 52.25 13.99
N LYS A 449 1.04 53.09 13.08
CA LYS A 449 0.00 52.83 12.06
C LYS A 449 0.58 52.42 10.68
N PRO A 450 -0.24 51.80 9.79
CA PRO A 450 0.19 51.08 8.58
C PRO A 450 0.39 51.96 7.32
N ARG A 451 1.20 51.47 6.37
CA ARG A 451 1.50 52.07 5.04
C ARG A 451 0.43 51.72 3.98
N PRO A 452 0.17 52.60 2.98
CA PRO A 452 -0.93 52.45 2.03
C PRO A 452 -0.59 51.67 0.74
N VAL A 453 -1.65 51.13 0.13
CA VAL A 453 -1.71 50.39 -1.14
C VAL A 453 -1.71 51.36 -2.33
N ARG A 454 -1.05 50.99 -3.44
CA ARG A 454 -1.08 51.72 -4.73
C ARG A 454 -1.63 50.83 -5.86
N SER A 455 -2.50 51.42 -6.67
CA SER A 455 -3.28 50.85 -7.77
C SER A 455 -2.52 50.73 -9.11
N ALA A 456 -3.09 49.98 -10.05
CA ALA A 456 -2.53 49.56 -11.35
C ALA A 456 -2.87 50.44 -12.57
N ARG A 457 -2.15 50.14 -13.70
CA ARG A 457 -2.29 50.43 -15.16
C ARG A 457 -1.50 51.60 -15.78
N PRO A 458 -1.21 51.62 -17.12
CA PRO A 458 -1.17 50.57 -18.17
C PRO A 458 0.13 50.57 -19.06
N ALA A 459 0.18 49.68 -20.07
CA ALA A 459 1.28 49.43 -21.02
C ALA A 459 1.44 50.46 -22.17
N PRO A 460 2.57 50.46 -22.92
CA PRO A 460 2.63 51.01 -24.28
C PRO A 460 2.97 49.97 -25.37
N GLU A 461 2.37 50.16 -26.55
CA GLU A 461 2.65 49.46 -27.82
C GLU A 461 3.62 50.26 -28.71
N GLY A 462 4.50 49.52 -29.42
CA GLY A 462 4.79 49.72 -30.86
C GLY A 462 5.95 50.63 -31.29
N VAL A 463 7.06 50.04 -31.78
CA VAL A 463 7.86 50.52 -32.93
C VAL A 463 8.50 49.31 -33.66
N GLN A 464 8.38 49.27 -34.99
CA GLN A 464 9.00 48.34 -35.96
C GLN A 464 10.29 48.91 -36.59
N LEU A 465 11.12 48.04 -37.19
CA LEU A 465 12.07 48.17 -38.34
C LEU A 465 13.23 47.16 -38.10
N ALA A 466 13.86 46.44 -39.03
CA ALA A 466 13.71 46.07 -40.44
C ALA A 466 14.71 44.92 -40.74
N SER A 467 14.54 44.22 -41.86
CA SER A 467 15.23 42.99 -42.31
C SER A 467 16.73 43.09 -42.63
N ALA A 468 17.42 41.92 -42.62
CA ALA A 468 18.55 41.61 -43.50
C ALA A 468 18.62 40.08 -43.83
N GLU A 469 18.61 39.77 -45.13
CA GLU A 469 18.98 38.49 -45.81
C GLU A 469 20.53 38.34 -45.89
N ALA A 470 21.23 37.23 -46.17
CA ALA A 470 20.96 35.79 -46.40
C ALA A 470 22.29 34.95 -46.39
N ALA A 471 22.14 33.64 -46.11
CA ALA A 471 22.91 32.45 -46.57
C ALA A 471 24.36 32.12 -46.06
N PRO A 472 24.89 30.87 -46.24
CA PRO A 472 24.53 29.65 -45.49
C PRO A 472 25.76 28.87 -44.94
N ALA A 473 25.59 27.99 -43.95
CA ALA A 473 26.64 27.04 -43.53
C ALA A 473 26.10 25.64 -43.18
N ALA A 474 26.50 24.69 -44.04
CA ALA A 474 26.86 23.28 -43.84
C ALA A 474 26.00 22.31 -42.99
N VAL A 475 25.73 21.18 -43.64
CA VAL A 475 24.99 19.98 -43.26
C VAL A 475 25.75 19.13 -42.23
N ALA A 476 25.07 18.68 -41.18
CA ALA A 476 25.48 17.53 -40.35
C ALA A 476 24.35 16.51 -40.29
N ALA A 477 24.69 15.25 -40.60
CA ALA A 477 23.79 14.14 -40.90
C ALA A 477 22.99 13.62 -39.69
N ALA A 478 21.75 13.21 -39.94
CA ALA A 478 20.84 12.57 -38.98
C ALA A 478 21.01 11.03 -38.95
N PRO A 479 20.86 10.34 -37.81
CA PRO A 479 20.73 8.89 -37.78
C PRO A 479 19.29 8.43 -38.09
N ALA A 480 19.20 7.23 -38.66
CA ALA A 480 18.04 6.64 -39.32
C ALA A 480 16.80 6.39 -38.43
N ARG A 481 15.61 6.53 -39.02
CA ARG A 481 14.30 6.19 -38.45
C ARG A 481 14.10 4.67 -38.41
N VAL A 482 13.75 4.14 -37.23
CA VAL A 482 13.24 2.79 -37.03
C VAL A 482 11.72 2.79 -37.28
N GLN A 483 11.23 1.83 -38.07
CA GLN A 483 9.79 1.65 -38.36
C GLN A 483 9.09 0.96 -37.17
N PRO A 484 7.84 1.31 -36.82
CA PRO A 484 7.09 0.61 -35.77
C PRO A 484 6.46 -0.70 -36.27
N GLU A 485 6.68 -1.79 -35.53
CA GLU A 485 5.99 -3.08 -35.69
C GLU A 485 4.50 -2.99 -35.30
N GLU A 486 3.66 -3.77 -36.00
CA GLU A 486 2.20 -3.81 -35.83
C GLU A 486 1.76 -4.36 -34.45
N PRO A 487 0.66 -3.85 -33.87
CA PRO A 487 0.18 -4.32 -32.58
C PRO A 487 -0.45 -5.72 -32.67
N VAL A 488 0.08 -6.65 -31.88
CA VAL A 488 -0.51 -7.98 -31.66
C VAL A 488 -1.84 -7.86 -30.90
N VAL A 489 -2.93 -8.27 -31.55
CA VAL A 489 -4.27 -8.32 -30.96
C VAL A 489 -4.40 -9.55 -30.07
N ILE A 490 -4.38 -9.36 -28.74
CA ILE A 490 -4.81 -10.39 -27.79
C ILE A 490 -6.32 -10.28 -27.61
N THR A 491 -7.07 -11.06 -28.38
CA THR A 491 -8.51 -11.24 -28.19
C THR A 491 -8.76 -11.96 -26.86
N ARG A 492 -9.28 -11.25 -25.86
CA ARG A 492 -9.86 -11.89 -24.67
C ARG A 492 -11.12 -12.62 -25.11
N ALA A 493 -11.15 -13.94 -24.91
CA ALA A 493 -12.31 -14.79 -25.19
C ALA A 493 -13.57 -14.21 -24.54
N SER A 494 -14.43 -13.66 -25.39
CA SER A 494 -15.76 -13.18 -25.02
C SER A 494 -16.68 -14.39 -24.85
N THR A 495 -17.40 -14.46 -23.74
CA THR A 495 -18.42 -15.49 -23.47
C THR A 495 -19.73 -15.24 -24.22
N SER A 496 -19.76 -14.28 -25.16
CA SER A 496 -20.91 -13.97 -26.01
C SER A 496 -20.79 -14.48 -27.46
N GLY A 497 -19.87 -15.40 -27.74
CA GLY A 497 -19.79 -16.11 -29.03
C GLY A 497 -20.02 -17.61 -28.83
N GLY A 498 -21.16 -18.13 -29.31
CA GLY A 498 -21.65 -19.50 -29.07
C GLY A 498 -20.87 -20.63 -29.76
N LYS A 499 -19.54 -20.69 -29.61
CA LYS A 499 -18.68 -21.75 -30.19
C LYS A 499 -17.81 -22.51 -29.18
N LEU A 500 -17.91 -22.19 -27.88
CA LEU A 500 -17.05 -22.81 -26.85
C LEU A 500 -17.81 -23.87 -26.06
N TRP A 501 -17.14 -24.99 -25.83
CA TRP A 501 -17.62 -26.13 -25.06
C TRP A 501 -17.52 -25.87 -23.56
N ALA A 502 -18.28 -26.65 -22.81
CA ALA A 502 -18.26 -26.64 -21.36
C ALA A 502 -18.19 -28.08 -20.82
N ILE A 503 -17.84 -28.22 -19.54
CA ILE A 503 -17.97 -29.48 -18.81
C ILE A 503 -18.74 -29.24 -17.51
N SER A 504 -19.67 -30.13 -17.17
CA SER A 504 -20.41 -30.14 -15.91
C SER A 504 -19.86 -31.22 -14.98
N LEU A 505 -19.64 -30.88 -13.71
CA LEU A 505 -19.22 -31.83 -12.67
C LEU A 505 -20.40 -32.38 -11.87
N GLY A 506 -21.63 -32.01 -12.23
CA GLY A 506 -22.85 -32.44 -11.54
C GLY A 506 -23.46 -31.37 -10.64
N LYS A 507 -24.54 -31.77 -9.95
CA LYS A 507 -25.37 -30.91 -9.10
C LYS A 507 -25.04 -31.09 -7.62
N TYR A 508 -25.08 -30.00 -6.88
CA TYR A 508 -24.79 -29.96 -5.45
C TYR A 508 -25.90 -29.26 -4.66
N PRO A 509 -26.12 -29.63 -3.38
CA PRO A 509 -27.21 -29.10 -2.57
C PRO A 509 -27.05 -27.61 -2.22
N SER A 510 -25.82 -27.09 -2.23
CA SER A 510 -25.54 -25.68 -1.99
C SER A 510 -24.59 -25.07 -3.02
N ARG A 511 -24.71 -23.76 -3.23
CA ARG A 511 -23.78 -22.99 -4.07
C ARG A 511 -22.34 -23.12 -3.58
N PHE A 512 -22.16 -23.14 -2.27
CA PHE A 512 -20.84 -23.27 -1.65
C PHE A 512 -20.19 -24.62 -1.96
N SER A 513 -20.95 -25.73 -1.89
CA SER A 513 -20.44 -27.05 -2.28
C SER A 513 -20.05 -27.10 -3.75
N ALA A 514 -20.83 -26.50 -4.65
CA ALA A 514 -20.49 -26.41 -6.08
C ALA A 514 -19.22 -25.59 -6.33
N GLU A 515 -19.08 -24.42 -5.69
CA GLU A 515 -17.88 -23.57 -5.81
C GLU A 515 -16.63 -24.26 -5.23
N LYS A 516 -16.78 -25.00 -4.12
CA LYS A 516 -15.70 -25.78 -3.51
C LYS A 516 -15.21 -26.90 -4.43
N VAL A 517 -16.12 -27.62 -5.09
CA VAL A 517 -15.74 -28.66 -6.06
C VAL A 517 -15.04 -28.05 -7.27
N LEU A 518 -15.55 -26.97 -7.86
CA LEU A 518 -14.89 -26.28 -8.97
C LEU A 518 -13.47 -25.82 -8.62
N LEU A 519 -13.25 -25.35 -7.38
CA LEU A 519 -11.92 -24.95 -6.93
C LEU A 519 -11.00 -26.16 -6.73
N LYS A 520 -11.50 -27.24 -6.12
CA LYS A 520 -10.70 -28.47 -5.88
C LYS A 520 -10.33 -29.12 -7.21
N THR A 521 -11.23 -29.18 -8.17
CA THR A 521 -11.00 -29.80 -9.49
C THR A 521 -10.05 -28.96 -10.34
N ALA A 522 -10.18 -27.64 -10.34
CA ALA A 522 -9.24 -26.75 -11.05
C ALA A 522 -7.79 -26.88 -10.55
N LEU A 523 -7.60 -27.15 -9.26
CA LEU A 523 -6.27 -27.36 -8.68
C LEU A 523 -5.69 -28.76 -8.99
N LYS A 524 -6.55 -29.75 -9.22
CA LYS A 524 -6.14 -31.12 -9.55
C LYS A 524 -5.87 -31.33 -11.04
N GLU A 525 -6.56 -30.59 -11.91
CA GLU A 525 -6.49 -30.68 -13.38
C GLU A 525 -6.09 -29.33 -14.00
N MET A 526 -4.97 -28.76 -13.54
CA MET A 526 -4.52 -27.46 -14.03
C MET A 526 -4.19 -27.48 -15.53
N GLU A 527 -3.67 -28.58 -16.07
CA GLU A 527 -3.23 -28.65 -17.47
C GLU A 527 -4.39 -28.59 -18.49
N THR A 528 -5.48 -29.32 -18.22
CA THR A 528 -6.60 -29.44 -19.17
C THR A 528 -7.64 -28.34 -18.99
N LEU A 529 -7.75 -27.79 -17.77
CA LEU A 529 -8.71 -26.75 -17.42
C LEU A 529 -8.11 -25.35 -17.44
N ASP A 530 -6.84 -25.18 -17.82
CA ASP A 530 -6.23 -23.86 -17.95
C ASP A 530 -6.95 -22.99 -18.99
N GLY A 531 -7.17 -21.73 -18.62
CA GLY A 531 -7.95 -20.77 -19.41
C GLY A 531 -9.47 -20.95 -19.37
N SER A 532 -10.01 -22.00 -18.73
CA SER A 532 -11.46 -22.19 -18.56
C SER A 532 -12.04 -21.33 -17.44
N LEU A 533 -13.30 -20.93 -17.58
CA LEU A 533 -14.03 -20.12 -16.61
C LEU A 533 -14.93 -21.00 -15.75
N ARG A 534 -14.84 -20.84 -14.43
CA ARG A 534 -15.71 -21.53 -13.46
C ARG A 534 -17.04 -20.80 -13.32
N LYS A 535 -18.15 -21.52 -13.45
CA LYS A 535 -19.52 -21.00 -13.36
C LYS A 535 -20.36 -21.94 -12.51
N VAL A 536 -21.22 -21.37 -11.67
CA VAL A 536 -22.25 -22.14 -10.95
C VAL A 536 -23.61 -21.70 -11.43
N ASN A 537 -24.38 -22.63 -11.99
CA ASN A 537 -25.73 -22.39 -12.46
C ASN A 537 -26.73 -22.83 -11.39
N ASN A 538 -27.72 -21.99 -11.10
CA ASN A 538 -28.83 -22.35 -10.23
C ASN A 538 -29.93 -22.99 -11.07
N ARG A 539 -30.24 -24.27 -10.86
CA ARG A 539 -31.32 -25.00 -11.54
C ARG A 539 -32.30 -25.54 -10.51
N LYS A 540 -33.54 -25.85 -10.95
CA LYS A 540 -34.51 -26.52 -10.07
C LYS A 540 -33.90 -27.85 -9.58
N GLY A 541 -33.74 -27.98 -8.27
CA GLY A 541 -33.13 -29.16 -7.62
C GLY A 541 -31.63 -29.06 -7.29
N GLY A 542 -30.97 -27.91 -7.45
CA GLY A 542 -29.61 -27.71 -6.92
C GLY A 542 -28.72 -26.75 -7.72
N PHE A 543 -27.45 -26.68 -7.30
CA PHE A 543 -26.43 -25.82 -7.90
C PHE A 543 -25.47 -26.67 -8.75
N GLU A 544 -25.46 -26.42 -10.05
CA GLU A 544 -24.63 -27.16 -11.01
C GLU A 544 -23.26 -26.51 -11.16
N ALA A 545 -22.20 -27.31 -11.03
CA ALA A 545 -20.81 -26.87 -11.13
C ALA A 545 -20.28 -27.05 -12.57
N ILE A 546 -19.93 -25.96 -13.26
CA ILE A 546 -19.57 -25.98 -14.68
C ILE A 546 -18.25 -25.23 -14.95
N PHE A 547 -17.42 -25.78 -15.84
CA PHE A 547 -16.34 -25.04 -16.49
C PHE A 547 -16.75 -24.70 -17.93
N VAL A 548 -16.63 -23.44 -18.32
CA VAL A 548 -16.99 -22.94 -19.67
C VAL A 548 -15.78 -22.35 -20.37
N GLY A 549 -15.82 -22.30 -21.70
CA GLY A 549 -14.74 -21.68 -22.49
C GLY A 549 -13.67 -22.67 -22.95
N LEU A 550 -14.00 -23.97 -23.01
CA LEU A 550 -13.10 -25.01 -23.50
C LEU A 550 -13.28 -25.22 -25.01
N SER A 551 -12.24 -25.72 -25.69
CA SER A 551 -12.41 -26.31 -27.02
C SER A 551 -13.02 -27.71 -26.90
N ALA A 552 -13.58 -28.24 -28.00
CA ALA A 552 -14.16 -29.58 -28.02
C ALA A 552 -13.17 -30.66 -27.53
N ASP A 553 -11.93 -30.60 -28.03
CA ASP A 553 -10.89 -31.58 -27.66
C ASP A 553 -10.47 -31.45 -26.19
N LYS A 554 -10.36 -30.22 -25.68
CA LYS A 554 -10.06 -29.98 -24.26
C LYS A 554 -11.19 -30.43 -23.33
N ALA A 555 -12.44 -30.21 -23.71
CA ALA A 555 -13.60 -30.64 -22.92
C ALA A 555 -13.67 -32.18 -22.82
N LYS A 556 -13.46 -32.88 -23.95
CA LYS A 556 -13.44 -34.35 -23.98
C LYS A 556 -12.26 -34.93 -23.19
N LEU A 557 -11.06 -34.37 -23.38
CA LEU A 557 -9.86 -34.80 -22.65
C LEU A 557 -9.98 -34.54 -21.14
N ALA A 558 -10.53 -33.40 -20.75
CA ALA A 558 -10.75 -33.07 -19.34
C ALA A 558 -11.74 -34.03 -18.69
N CYS A 559 -12.87 -34.36 -19.33
CA CYS A 559 -13.80 -35.34 -18.78
C CYS A 559 -13.18 -36.74 -18.69
N ALA A 560 -12.45 -37.21 -19.73
CA ALA A 560 -11.79 -38.50 -19.68
C ALA A 560 -10.78 -38.61 -18.50
N ARG A 561 -10.00 -37.55 -18.24
CA ARG A 561 -9.06 -37.52 -17.10
C ARG A 561 -9.77 -37.47 -15.74
N LEU A 562 -10.89 -36.74 -15.66
CA LEU A 562 -11.67 -36.62 -14.43
C LEU A 562 -12.38 -37.93 -14.08
N GLU A 563 -12.94 -38.62 -15.08
CA GLU A 563 -13.58 -39.93 -14.92
C GLU A 563 -12.57 -41.00 -14.52
N ALA A 564 -11.38 -41.02 -15.11
CA ALA A 564 -10.28 -41.91 -14.71
C ALA A 564 -9.85 -41.71 -13.25
N ARG A 565 -10.14 -40.54 -12.67
CA ARG A 565 -9.87 -40.19 -11.26
C ARG A 565 -11.12 -40.27 -10.37
N GLY A 566 -12.18 -40.92 -10.84
CA GLY A 566 -13.42 -41.15 -10.08
C GLY A 566 -14.26 -39.88 -9.86
N THR A 567 -14.08 -38.84 -10.67
CA THR A 567 -14.87 -37.60 -10.60
C THR A 567 -15.88 -37.57 -11.74
N THR A 568 -17.15 -37.32 -11.42
CA THR A 568 -18.23 -37.20 -12.41
C THR A 568 -17.99 -36.02 -13.35
N CYS A 569 -18.07 -36.26 -14.66
CA CYS A 569 -17.94 -35.23 -15.68
C CYS A 569 -18.94 -35.45 -16.82
N THR A 570 -19.43 -34.37 -17.42
CA THR A 570 -20.27 -34.43 -18.62
C THR A 570 -19.88 -33.29 -19.54
N ALA A 571 -19.46 -33.60 -20.77
CA ALA A 571 -19.16 -32.57 -21.77
C ALA A 571 -20.47 -31.98 -22.32
N LEU A 572 -20.54 -30.64 -22.37
CA LEU A 572 -21.67 -29.86 -22.85
C LEU A 572 -21.28 -29.13 -24.14
N GLU A 573 -22.13 -29.25 -25.14
CA GLU A 573 -21.94 -28.58 -26.42
C GLU A 573 -22.16 -27.05 -26.29
N PRO A 574 -21.59 -26.25 -27.21
CA PRO A 574 -21.80 -24.80 -27.21
C PRO A 574 -23.30 -24.45 -27.21
N GLY A 575 -23.75 -23.74 -26.17
CA GLY A 575 -25.16 -23.37 -25.99
C GLY A 575 -25.92 -24.15 -24.90
N GLN A 576 -25.33 -25.20 -24.33
CA GLN A 576 -25.98 -26.03 -23.29
C GLN A 576 -25.54 -25.71 -21.83
N GLY A 577 -24.61 -24.76 -21.61
CA GLY A 577 -23.94 -24.48 -20.30
C GLY A 577 -24.20 -23.12 -19.62
#